data_AF-A0A7J7HB32-F1
#
_entry.id   AF-A0A7J7HB32-F1
#
_cell.length_a   1.000
_cell.length_b   1.000
_cell.length_c   1.000
_cell.angle_alpha   90.00
_cell.angle_beta   90.00
_cell.angle_gamma   90.00
#
_symmetry.space_group_name_H-M   'P 1'
#
loop_
_entity.id
_entity.type
_entity.pdbx_description
1 polymer ?
#
loop_
_entity_poly.entity_id
_entity_poly.type
_entity_poly.pdbx_seq_one_letter_code
_entity_poly.pdbx_strand_id
1 'polypeptide(L)'
;MIWRSDPKSTTKSEAKPQPFARASPLTCLKDHPRKGEKLTLSPSGTLAAITDSLGRILLLDTQALVVVRLWKGYREASCLFMEMLVNRDSAASSSAYYEHVKSDYCLCLAIHAPRKGIIEVWQMRTGPRLRTIPCARGSKILQPTYRFGSSSILSAMYVPLEVFLLNGDSDMQKSREVM
;
A
#
# COMPACT_ATOMS: atom_id res chain seq x y z
N MET A 1 7.51 -50.38 48.74
CA MET A 1 6.63 -49.20 48.87
C MET A 1 7.46 -47.94 48.68
N ILE A 2 7.34 -47.27 47.54
CA ILE A 2 7.92 -45.93 47.33
C ILE A 2 6.84 -45.12 46.60
N TRP A 3 6.28 -44.15 47.31
CA TRP A 3 5.25 -43.24 46.83
C TRP A 3 5.88 -42.20 45.89
N ARG A 4 5.30 -42.01 44.69
CA ARG A 4 5.58 -40.86 43.83
C ARG A 4 4.55 -39.78 44.14
N SER A 5 5.00 -38.58 44.49
CA SER A 5 4.18 -37.39 44.63
C SER A 5 3.96 -36.75 43.26
N ASP A 6 2.71 -36.60 42.84
CA ASP A 6 2.35 -35.86 41.63
C ASP A 6 2.56 -34.35 41.83
N PRO A 7 3.05 -33.61 40.81
CA PRO A 7 3.20 -32.17 40.90
C PRO A 7 1.83 -31.48 40.82
N LYS A 8 1.53 -30.63 41.82
CA LYS A 8 0.37 -29.74 41.85
C LYS A 8 0.37 -28.84 40.62
N SER A 9 -0.64 -28.97 39.76
CA SER A 9 -0.88 -28.03 38.66
C SER A 9 -1.28 -26.67 39.23
N THR A 10 -0.45 -25.65 38.96
CA THR A 10 -0.81 -24.26 39.18
C THR A 10 -1.76 -23.83 38.07
N THR A 11 -3.05 -23.74 38.40
CA THR A 11 -4.10 -23.22 37.52
C THR A 11 -3.73 -21.81 37.08
N LYS A 12 -3.37 -21.63 35.80
CA LYS A 12 -3.17 -20.31 35.19
C LYS A 12 -4.51 -19.57 35.30
N SER A 13 -4.53 -18.44 35.99
CA SER A 13 -5.71 -17.57 36.05
C SER A 13 -6.04 -17.13 34.62
N GLU A 14 -7.23 -17.49 34.15
CA GLU A 14 -7.76 -17.07 32.86
C GLU A 14 -7.79 -15.53 32.81
N ALA A 15 -7.09 -14.94 31.83
CA ALA A 15 -7.01 -13.50 31.68
C ALA A 15 -8.41 -12.97 31.32
N LYS A 16 -9.01 -12.19 32.23
CA LYS A 16 -10.33 -11.59 32.02
C LYS A 16 -10.29 -10.76 30.73
N PRO A 17 -11.14 -11.03 29.72
CA PRO A 17 -11.12 -10.31 28.46
C PRO A 17 -11.37 -8.82 28.73
N GLN A 18 -10.41 -7.98 28.39
CA GLN A 18 -10.61 -6.55 28.47
C GLN A 18 -11.70 -6.14 27.47
N PRO A 19 -12.70 -5.33 27.86
CA PRO A 19 -13.65 -4.81 26.90
C PRO A 19 -12.88 -3.95 25.90
N PHE A 20 -12.78 -4.42 24.66
CA PHE A 20 -12.23 -3.64 23.56
C PHE A 20 -12.96 -2.29 23.52
N ALA A 21 -12.20 -1.21 23.36
CA ALA A 21 -12.75 0.13 23.20
C ALA A 21 -13.84 0.10 22.11
N ARG A 22 -15.07 0.48 22.47
CA ARG A 22 -16.19 0.53 21.52
C ARG A 22 -15.91 1.64 20.51
N ALA A 23 -15.52 1.27 19.29
CA ALA A 23 -15.43 2.21 18.18
C ALA A 23 -16.84 2.50 17.64
N SER A 24 -17.25 3.77 17.64
CA SER A 24 -18.43 4.22 16.91
C SER A 24 -18.05 4.57 15.47
N PRO A 25 -18.87 4.23 14.46
CA PRO A 25 -18.61 4.62 13.09
C PRO A 25 -18.71 6.15 12.95
N LEU A 26 -17.63 6.79 12.49
CA LEU A 26 -17.58 8.24 12.28
C LEU A 26 -18.35 8.67 11.03
N THR A 27 -18.28 7.86 9.97
CA THR A 27 -18.98 8.09 8.69
C THR A 27 -19.31 6.76 8.03
N CYS A 28 -20.26 6.77 7.10
CA CYS A 28 -20.57 5.61 6.26
C CYS A 28 -20.79 6.03 4.81
N LEU A 29 -20.14 5.32 3.88
CA LEU A 29 -20.40 5.46 2.46
C LEU A 29 -21.46 4.45 2.05
N LYS A 30 -22.73 4.89 1.94
CA LYS A 30 -23.84 4.05 1.49
C LYS A 30 -23.96 4.12 -0.02
N ASP A 31 -23.63 3.02 -0.69
CA ASP A 31 -23.53 2.99 -2.15
C ASP A 31 -23.91 1.60 -2.71
N HIS A 32 -25.13 1.19 -2.37
CA HIS A 32 -25.73 -0.04 -2.89
C HIS A 32 -25.85 0.03 -4.43
N PRO A 33 -25.55 -1.05 -5.19
CA PRO A 33 -25.27 -2.42 -4.75
C PRO A 33 -23.80 -2.73 -4.46
N ARG A 34 -22.94 -1.72 -4.36
CA ARG A 34 -21.49 -1.91 -4.28
C ARG A 34 -21.04 -2.18 -2.86
N LYS A 35 -20.04 -3.04 -2.75
CA LYS A 35 -19.39 -3.41 -1.49
C LYS A 35 -17.92 -3.11 -1.61
N GLY A 36 -17.33 -2.43 -0.63
CA GLY A 36 -15.89 -2.28 -0.54
C GLY A 36 -15.24 -3.64 -0.26
N GLU A 37 -14.20 -3.98 -1.01
CA GLU A 37 -13.53 -5.28 -0.93
C GLU A 37 -12.13 -5.17 -0.33
N LYS A 38 -11.37 -4.14 -0.71
CA LYS A 38 -10.01 -3.90 -0.23
C LYS A 38 -9.84 -2.43 0.11
N LEU A 39 -9.08 -2.17 1.16
CA LEU A 39 -8.71 -0.83 1.60
C LEU A 39 -7.19 -0.80 1.80
N THR A 40 -6.53 0.16 1.16
CA THR A 40 -5.09 0.42 1.30
C THR A 40 -4.92 1.85 1.80
N LEU A 41 -4.13 2.06 2.86
CA LEU A 41 -3.81 3.40 3.38
C LEU A 41 -2.49 3.91 2.81
N SER A 42 -2.39 5.23 2.62
CA SER A 42 -1.10 5.88 2.35
C SER A 42 -0.21 5.82 3.60
N PRO A 43 1.13 5.92 3.48
CA PRO A 43 2.03 5.88 4.64
C PRO A 43 1.72 6.96 5.69
N SER A 44 1.29 8.14 5.24
CA SER A 44 0.86 9.25 6.09
C SER A 44 -0.52 9.04 6.72
N GLY A 45 -1.27 8.02 6.29
CA GLY A 45 -2.66 7.79 6.67
C GLY A 45 -3.65 8.83 6.14
N THR A 46 -3.22 9.83 5.35
CA THR A 46 -4.07 10.94 4.87
C THR A 46 -4.95 10.56 3.67
N LEU A 47 -4.60 9.48 2.96
CA LEU A 47 -5.36 8.97 1.83
C LEU A 47 -5.63 7.48 2.01
N ALA A 48 -6.78 7.02 1.49
CA ALA A 48 -7.10 5.60 1.40
C ALA A 48 -7.60 5.27 -0.01
N ALA A 49 -7.10 4.20 -0.59
CA ALA A 49 -7.64 3.63 -1.82
C ALA A 49 -8.59 2.47 -1.46
N ILE A 50 -9.83 2.52 -1.96
CA ILE A 50 -10.84 1.49 -1.72
C ILE A 50 -11.26 0.91 -3.06
N THR A 51 -11.15 -0.42 -3.22
CA THR A 51 -11.69 -1.13 -4.38
C THR A 51 -13.09 -1.65 -4.07
N ASP A 52 -14.01 -1.56 -5.02
CA ASP A 52 -15.38 -2.08 -4.86
C ASP A 52 -15.65 -3.33 -5.72
N SER A 53 -16.75 -4.00 -5.40
CA SER A 53 -17.21 -5.23 -6.03
C SER A 53 -17.67 -5.10 -7.49
N LEU A 54 -17.90 -3.88 -8.00
CA LEU A 54 -18.30 -3.66 -9.39
C LEU A 54 -17.17 -3.08 -10.26
N GLY A 55 -15.98 -2.90 -9.70
CA GLY A 55 -14.80 -2.45 -10.40
C GLY A 55 -14.63 -0.93 -10.42
N ARG A 56 -14.93 -0.26 -9.31
CA ARG A 56 -14.46 1.09 -9.07
C ARG A 56 -13.35 1.12 -8.03
N ILE A 57 -12.55 2.15 -8.12
CA ILE A 57 -11.54 2.50 -7.14
C ILE A 57 -11.86 3.91 -6.65
N LEU A 58 -11.96 4.08 -5.34
CA LEU A 58 -12.19 5.35 -4.67
C LEU A 58 -10.90 5.78 -4.00
N LEU A 59 -10.43 7.00 -4.25
CA LEU A 59 -9.44 7.65 -3.40
C LEU A 59 -10.20 8.51 -2.38
N LEU A 60 -10.08 8.15 -1.12
CA LEU A 60 -10.69 8.84 0.02
C LEU A 60 -9.63 9.70 0.71
N ASP A 61 -9.97 10.95 1.04
CA ASP A 61 -9.24 11.73 2.03
C ASP A 61 -9.75 11.35 3.42
N THR A 62 -8.86 10.82 4.26
CA THR A 62 -9.22 10.25 5.56
C THR A 62 -9.47 11.30 6.64
N GLN A 63 -8.99 12.54 6.44
CA GLN A 63 -9.22 13.64 7.38
C GLN A 63 -10.55 14.31 7.07
N ALA A 64 -10.78 14.63 5.80
CA ALA A 64 -12.03 15.26 5.36
C ALA A 64 -13.19 14.26 5.17
N LEU A 65 -12.90 12.96 5.14
CA LEU A 65 -13.87 11.87 4.92
C LEU A 65 -14.64 12.00 3.60
N VAL A 66 -13.98 12.51 2.56
CA VAL A 66 -14.55 12.72 1.21
C VAL A 66 -13.81 11.93 0.15
N VAL A 67 -14.53 11.44 -0.85
CA VAL A 67 -13.91 10.82 -2.03
C VAL A 67 -13.37 11.92 -2.93
N VAL A 68 -12.06 11.95 -3.11
CA VAL A 68 -11.35 12.97 -3.90
C VAL A 68 -11.10 12.53 -5.34
N ARG A 69 -11.16 11.22 -5.63
CA ARG A 69 -10.98 10.69 -7.00
C ARG A 69 -11.65 9.34 -7.19
N LEU A 70 -12.09 9.06 -8.41
CA LEU A 70 -12.78 7.83 -8.81
C LEU A 70 -12.19 7.27 -10.10
N TRP A 71 -11.93 5.96 -10.14
CA TRP A 71 -11.64 5.22 -11.37
C TRP A 71 -12.71 4.15 -11.60
N LYS A 72 -13.09 3.91 -12.86
CA LYS A 72 -14.15 2.95 -13.26
C LYS A 72 -13.60 1.88 -14.20
N GLY A 73 -14.17 0.67 -14.13
CA GLY A 73 -13.80 -0.45 -14.99
C GLY A 73 -12.54 -1.19 -14.53
N TYR A 74 -12.21 -1.12 -13.25
CA TYR A 74 -11.05 -1.76 -12.61
C TYR A 74 -11.50 -2.93 -11.73
N ARG A 75 -12.30 -3.86 -12.29
CA ARG A 75 -12.71 -5.07 -11.58
C ARG A 75 -11.48 -5.88 -11.18
N GLU A 76 -11.53 -6.40 -9.95
CA GLU A 76 -10.47 -7.24 -9.36
C GLU A 76 -9.13 -6.51 -9.18
N ALA A 77 -9.13 -5.18 -9.23
CA ALA A 77 -7.90 -4.42 -9.08
C ALA A 77 -7.31 -4.55 -7.67
N SER A 78 -6.00 -4.31 -7.58
CA SER A 78 -5.28 -4.13 -6.32
C SER A 78 -4.52 -2.81 -6.38
N CYS A 79 -4.50 -2.11 -5.25
CA CYS A 79 -3.92 -0.78 -5.15
C CYS A 79 -2.83 -0.75 -4.09
N LEU A 80 -1.67 -0.18 -4.43
CA LEU A 80 -0.58 0.09 -3.51
C LEU A 80 -0.10 1.52 -3.69
N PHE A 81 0.20 2.20 -2.59
CA PHE A 81 0.84 3.50 -2.66
C PHE A 81 2.32 3.32 -2.99
N MET A 82 2.90 4.26 -3.72
CA MET A 82 4.32 4.31 -4.02
C MET A 82 4.78 5.75 -4.14
N GLU A 83 6.08 5.99 -4.19
CA GLU A 83 6.66 7.29 -4.43
C GLU A 83 7.50 7.27 -5.70
N MET A 84 7.34 8.30 -6.54
CA MET A 84 8.09 8.43 -7.79
C MET A 84 8.74 9.81 -7.88
N LEU A 85 9.96 9.83 -8.41
CA LEU A 85 10.70 11.07 -8.64
C LEU A 85 9.94 11.98 -9.62
N VAL A 86 9.72 13.24 -9.25
CA VAL A 86 8.93 14.22 -10.02
C VAL A 86 9.65 14.70 -11.27
N ASN A 87 10.99 14.64 -11.29
CA ASN A 87 11.79 15.26 -12.34
C ASN A 87 12.94 14.33 -12.79
N ARG A 88 12.59 13.25 -13.50
CA ARG A 88 13.60 12.33 -14.08
C ARG A 88 14.49 13.03 -15.12
N ASP A 89 13.96 14.01 -15.83
CA ASP A 89 14.67 14.62 -16.97
C ASP A 89 15.69 15.70 -16.54
N SER A 90 15.46 16.41 -15.42
CA SER A 90 16.47 17.33 -14.87
C SER A 90 17.55 16.62 -14.05
N ALA A 91 17.33 15.36 -13.65
CA ALA A 91 18.33 14.57 -12.95
C ALA A 91 19.52 14.20 -13.84
N ALA A 92 19.34 14.19 -15.16
CA ALA A 92 20.44 14.09 -16.12
C ALA A 92 21.31 15.37 -16.17
N SER A 93 20.81 16.49 -15.62
CA SER A 93 21.51 17.79 -15.55
C SER A 93 22.05 18.13 -14.17
N SER A 94 21.59 17.44 -13.11
CA SER A 94 22.15 17.60 -11.76
C SER A 94 23.38 16.72 -11.60
N SER A 95 24.50 17.31 -11.19
CA SER A 95 25.76 16.64 -10.87
C SER A 95 25.55 15.29 -10.18
N ALA A 96 26.38 14.29 -10.52
CA ALA A 96 26.36 12.91 -10.02
C ALA A 96 26.42 12.72 -8.48
N TYR A 97 26.35 13.81 -7.71
CA TYR A 97 26.37 13.91 -6.25
C TYR A 97 25.08 14.47 -5.63
N TYR A 98 24.03 14.77 -6.41
CA TYR A 98 22.78 15.25 -5.82
C TYR A 98 22.05 14.10 -5.12
N GLU A 99 21.98 14.17 -3.79
CA GLU A 99 21.27 13.19 -2.97
C GLU A 99 19.78 13.55 -2.93
N HIS A 100 18.93 12.64 -3.40
CA HIS A 100 17.50 12.88 -3.46
C HIS A 100 16.87 12.95 -2.07
N VAL A 101 16.09 13.99 -1.85
CA VAL A 101 15.32 14.21 -0.62
C VAL A 101 13.85 13.90 -0.86
N LYS A 102 13.08 13.76 0.22
CA LYS A 102 11.64 13.46 0.17
C LYS A 102 10.85 14.39 -0.76
N SER A 103 11.22 15.67 -0.86
CA SER A 103 10.53 16.64 -1.72
C SER A 103 10.69 16.38 -3.22
N ASP A 104 11.68 15.58 -3.62
CA ASP A 104 11.90 15.22 -5.03
C ASP A 104 10.93 14.15 -5.52
N TYR A 105 10.17 13.53 -4.59
CA TYR A 105 9.23 12.46 -4.86
C TYR A 105 7.78 12.95 -4.73
N CYS A 106 6.93 12.40 -5.58
CA CYS A 106 5.47 12.52 -5.47
C CYS A 106 4.86 11.20 -5.04
N LEU A 107 3.84 11.30 -4.19
CA LEU A 107 3.01 10.17 -3.82
C LEU A 107 2.13 9.75 -5.02
N CYS A 108 2.16 8.47 -5.31
CA CYS A 108 1.45 7.84 -6.40
C CYS A 108 0.64 6.63 -5.91
N LEU A 109 -0.30 6.19 -6.74
CA LEU A 109 -1.04 4.95 -6.57
C LEU A 109 -0.77 4.06 -7.77
N ALA A 110 -0.19 2.91 -7.48
CA ALA A 110 -0.08 1.80 -8.38
C ALA A 110 -1.42 1.05 -8.39
N ILE A 111 -2.08 1.02 -9.55
CA ILE A 111 -3.32 0.30 -9.78
C ILE A 111 -3.00 -0.88 -10.69
N HIS A 112 -2.92 -2.08 -10.12
CA HIS A 112 -2.84 -3.31 -10.90
C HIS A 112 -4.26 -3.74 -11.30
N ALA A 113 -4.49 -3.87 -12.60
CA ALA A 113 -5.78 -4.21 -13.20
C ALA A 113 -5.68 -5.53 -13.98
N PRO A 114 -5.85 -6.69 -13.31
CA PRO A 114 -5.63 -8.01 -13.92
C PRO A 114 -6.44 -8.25 -15.19
N ARG A 115 -7.72 -7.85 -15.20
CA ARG A 115 -8.61 -8.02 -16.35
C ARG A 115 -8.20 -7.21 -17.58
N LYS A 116 -7.44 -6.13 -17.37
CA LYS A 116 -6.90 -5.29 -18.44
C LYS A 116 -5.47 -5.69 -18.81
N GLY A 117 -4.80 -6.54 -18.02
CA GLY A 117 -3.40 -6.90 -18.23
C GLY A 117 -2.44 -5.72 -18.10
N ILE A 118 -2.77 -4.73 -17.26
CA ILE A 118 -1.95 -3.52 -17.08
C ILE A 118 -1.83 -3.12 -15.61
N ILE A 119 -0.75 -2.40 -15.31
CA ILE A 119 -0.56 -1.60 -14.10
C ILE A 119 -0.51 -0.15 -14.51
N GLU A 120 -1.32 0.69 -13.87
CA GLU A 120 -1.28 2.14 -14.07
C GLU A 120 -0.74 2.82 -12.83
N VAL A 121 0.14 3.79 -13.01
CA VAL A 121 0.66 4.63 -11.94
C VAL A 121 0.05 6.01 -12.06
N TRP A 122 -0.69 6.42 -11.03
CA TRP A 122 -1.37 7.71 -10.98
C TRP A 122 -0.77 8.58 -9.90
N GLN A 123 -0.48 9.84 -10.21
CA GLN A 123 -0.10 10.82 -9.19
C GLN A 123 -1.31 11.13 -8.31
N MET A 124 -1.09 11.23 -6.99
CA MET A 124 -2.16 11.40 -6.01
C MET A 124 -2.87 12.75 -6.05
N ARG A 125 -4.06 12.75 -5.45
CA ARG A 125 -5.09 13.78 -5.56
C ARG A 125 -5.47 13.99 -7.03
N THR A 126 -5.19 15.14 -7.62
CA THR A 126 -5.64 15.53 -8.95
C THR A 126 -4.60 15.33 -10.05
N GLY A 127 -3.48 14.67 -9.75
CA GLY A 127 -2.38 14.52 -10.72
C GLY A 127 -2.68 13.55 -11.88
N PRO A 128 -1.90 13.62 -12.98
CA PRO A 128 -2.08 12.80 -14.17
C PRO A 128 -1.76 11.31 -13.95
N ARG A 129 -2.07 10.49 -14.96
CA ARG A 129 -1.50 9.14 -15.09
C ARG A 129 -0.05 9.29 -15.56
N LEU A 130 0.88 8.78 -14.78
CA LEU A 130 2.31 8.91 -15.04
C LEU A 130 2.84 7.76 -15.89
N ARG A 131 2.38 6.52 -15.64
CA ARG A 131 2.84 5.33 -16.38
C ARG A 131 1.73 4.32 -16.57
N THR A 132 1.87 3.53 -17.63
CA THR A 132 1.11 2.30 -17.88
C THR A 132 2.08 1.20 -18.26
N ILE A 133 2.06 0.11 -17.52
CA ILE A 133 2.97 -1.02 -17.68
C ILE A 133 2.13 -2.26 -18.00
N PRO A 134 2.33 -2.94 -19.15
CA PRO A 134 1.65 -4.21 -19.42
C PRO A 134 2.16 -5.28 -18.46
N CYS A 135 1.27 -6.17 -18.01
CA CYS A 135 1.61 -7.28 -17.12
C CYS A 135 0.97 -8.58 -17.59
N ALA A 136 1.69 -9.69 -17.39
CA ALA A 136 1.21 -11.02 -17.75
C ALA A 136 0.05 -11.48 -16.85
N ARG A 137 -0.67 -12.51 -17.27
CA ARG A 137 -1.67 -13.17 -16.39
C ARG A 137 -0.97 -13.73 -15.15
N GLY A 138 -1.66 -13.66 -14.01
CA GLY A 138 -1.11 -14.13 -12.74
C GLY A 138 -0.12 -13.16 -12.08
N SER A 139 0.20 -12.02 -12.70
CA SER A 139 1.05 -11.01 -12.09
C SER A 139 0.45 -10.47 -10.79
N LYS A 140 1.31 -10.05 -9.87
CA LYS A 140 0.92 -9.43 -8.59
C LYS A 140 1.84 -8.26 -8.28
N ILE A 141 1.27 -7.20 -7.75
CA ILE A 141 2.05 -6.12 -7.15
C ILE A 141 2.24 -6.39 -5.65
N LEU A 142 3.45 -6.15 -5.17
CA LEU A 142 3.85 -6.40 -3.78
C LEU A 142 4.56 -5.16 -3.25
N GLN A 143 4.32 -4.84 -1.99
CA GLN A 143 5.05 -3.81 -1.27
C GLN A 143 5.91 -4.49 -0.21
N PRO A 144 7.19 -4.13 -0.03
CA PRO A 144 7.96 -4.61 1.09
C PRO A 144 7.27 -4.23 2.40
N THR A 145 7.30 -5.12 3.38
CA THR A 145 6.91 -4.77 4.74
C THR A 145 7.78 -3.60 5.19
N TYR A 146 7.13 -2.57 5.74
CA TYR A 146 7.80 -1.39 6.24
C TYR A 146 8.95 -1.82 7.14
N ARG A 147 10.19 -1.47 6.78
CA ARG A 147 11.33 -1.76 7.63
C ARG A 147 11.25 -0.80 8.80
N PHE A 148 11.02 -1.33 10.01
CA PHE A 148 11.44 -0.64 11.23
C PHE A 148 12.97 -0.58 11.21
N GLY A 149 13.52 0.41 10.50
CA GLY A 149 14.92 0.74 10.59
C GLY A 149 15.15 1.31 11.97
N SER A 150 15.93 0.62 12.81
CA SER A 150 16.68 1.31 13.86
C SER A 150 17.42 2.43 13.16
N SER A 151 17.19 3.68 13.57
CA SER A 151 17.93 4.84 13.09
C SER A 151 19.39 4.69 13.53
N SER A 152 20.16 3.84 12.85
CA SER A 152 21.60 3.95 12.88
C SER A 152 21.94 5.26 12.18
N ILE A 153 22.83 6.02 12.80
CA ILE A 153 23.20 7.40 12.50
C ILE A 153 23.94 7.53 11.13
N LEU A 154 23.80 6.52 10.26
CA LEU A 154 24.52 6.34 9.00
C LEU A 154 23.62 6.15 7.77
N SER A 155 22.30 6.09 7.89
CA SER A 155 21.42 6.06 6.71
C SER A 155 20.95 7.48 6.36
N ALA A 156 21.84 8.27 5.76
CA ALA A 156 21.55 9.65 5.32
C ALA A 156 20.55 9.73 4.14
N MET A 157 20.35 8.63 3.42
CA MET A 157 19.51 8.59 2.21
C MET A 157 18.03 8.38 2.50
N TYR A 158 17.19 9.21 1.87
CA TYR A 158 15.74 8.98 1.80
C TYR A 158 15.44 7.71 0.99
N VAL A 159 14.65 6.81 1.54
CA VAL A 159 14.19 5.60 0.84
C VAL A 159 12.72 5.78 0.46
N PRO A 160 12.41 5.93 -0.85
CA PRO A 160 11.04 6.11 -1.29
C PRO A 160 10.21 4.84 -1.12
N LEU A 161 8.89 5.00 -1.12
CA LEU A 161 7.97 3.87 -1.11
C LEU A 161 8.01 3.10 -2.44
N GLU A 162 8.60 1.91 -2.44
CA GLU A 162 8.74 1.05 -3.61
C GLU A 162 7.61 0.02 -3.71
N VAL A 163 7.19 -0.29 -4.94
CA VAL A 163 6.27 -1.38 -5.28
C VAL A 163 6.93 -2.28 -6.33
N PHE A 164 6.86 -3.59 -6.11
CA PHE A 164 7.46 -4.61 -6.97
C PHE A 164 6.38 -5.35 -7.75
N LEU A 165 6.70 -5.67 -9.00
CA LEU A 165 5.89 -6.55 -9.84
C LEU A 165 6.47 -7.96 -9.80
N LEU A 166 5.65 -8.92 -9.38
CA LEU A 166 5.93 -10.34 -9.48
C LEU A 166 5.15 -10.90 -10.67
N ASN A 167 5.84 -11.43 -11.67
CA ASN A 167 5.19 -12.09 -12.80
C ASN A 167 4.81 -13.53 -12.43
N GLY A 168 3.72 -14.03 -13.01
CA GLY A 168 3.21 -15.38 -12.76
C GLY A 168 4.16 -16.50 -13.23
N ASP A 169 5.04 -16.21 -14.19
CA ASP A 169 5.91 -17.20 -14.84
C ASP A 169 7.25 -17.43 -14.09
N SER A 170 7.28 -17.21 -12.77
CA SER A 170 8.42 -17.45 -11.85
C SER A 170 9.55 -16.41 -11.87
N ASP A 171 9.57 -15.46 -12.80
CA ASP A 171 10.58 -14.39 -12.82
C ASP A 171 10.16 -13.18 -11.98
N MET A 172 10.87 -12.96 -10.86
CA MET A 172 10.75 -11.75 -10.05
C MET A 172 11.57 -10.63 -10.68
N GLN A 173 10.93 -9.79 -11.50
CA GLN A 173 11.58 -8.61 -12.05
C GLN A 173 11.64 -7.50 -11.00
N LYS A 174 12.84 -7.26 -10.46
CA LYS A 174 13.15 -6.06 -9.67
C LYS A 174 13.10 -4.84 -10.60
N SER A 175 11.93 -4.24 -10.74
CA SER A 175 11.73 -3.03 -11.53
C SER A 175 12.23 -1.80 -10.78
N ARG A 176 13.53 -1.77 -10.40
CA ARG A 176 14.15 -0.56 -9.83
C ARG A 176 14.22 0.60 -10.84
N GLU A 177 14.05 0.31 -12.13
CA GLU A 177 14.08 1.32 -13.19
C GLU A 177 12.75 1.51 -13.94
N VAL A 178 11.80 0.58 -13.80
CA VAL A 178 10.58 0.52 -14.64
C VAL A 178 9.32 1.01 -13.94
N MET A 179 9.29 1.13 -12.61
CA MET A 179 8.16 1.72 -11.89
C MET A 179 8.59 2.96 -11.12
#